data_AF-A0A2P8W719-F1
#
_entry.id   AF-A0A2P8W719-F1
#
_cell.length_a   1.000
_cell.length_b   1.000
_cell.length_c   1.000
_cell.angle_alpha   90.00
_cell.angle_beta   90.00
_cell.angle_gamma   90.00
#
_symmetry.space_group_name_H-M   'P 1'
#
loop_
_entity.id
_entity.type
_entity.pdbx_description
1 polymer ?
#
loop_
_entity_poly.entity_id
_entity_poly.type
_entity_poly.pdbx_seq_one_letter_code
_entity_poly.pdbx_strand_id
1 'polypeptide(L)' 'MTLKELLIQELDDASESLLIELLDFVQFLKAKQADDTVDLLEARQALASIATEGTVSWESLQADVGL' A
#
# COMPACT_ATOMS: atom_id res chain seq x y z
N MET A 1 -0.17 -1.29 -33.10
CA MET A 1 0.73 -0.78 -32.05
C MET A 1 0.05 -0.98 -30.71
N THR A 2 0.73 -1.59 -29.76
CA THR A 2 0.20 -1.83 -28.40
C THR A 2 0.53 -0.66 -27.47
N LEU A 3 -0.17 -0.55 -26.34
CA LEU A 3 0.14 0.46 -25.31
C LEU A 3 1.60 0.37 -24.84
N LYS A 4 2.12 -0.86 -24.73
CA LYS A 4 3.51 -1.11 -24.35
C LYS A 4 4.49 -0.58 -25.40
N GLU A 5 4.19 -0.77 -26.68
CA GLU A 5 5.00 -0.25 -27.78
C GLU A 5 4.98 1.28 -27.82
N LEU A 6 3.82 1.91 -27.60
CA LEU A 6 3.71 3.37 -27.52
C LEU A 6 4.54 3.95 -26.38
N LEU A 7 4.51 3.31 -25.20
CA LEU A 7 5.31 3.74 -24.05
C LEU A 7 6.81 3.62 -24.32
N ILE A 8 7.26 2.53 -24.96
CA ILE A 8 8.68 2.37 -25.28
C ILE A 8 9.15 3.50 -26.20
N GLN A 9 8.38 3.80 -27.24
CA GLN A 9 8.73 4.87 -28.18
C GLN A 9 8.84 6.24 -27.48
N GLU A 10 7.91 6.55 -26.58
CA GLU A 10 7.95 7.83 -25.86
C GLU A 10 9.07 7.93 -24.82
N LEU A 11 9.53 6.79 -24.30
CA LEU A 11 10.71 6.73 -23.45
C LEU A 11 12.01 6.89 -24.24
N ASP A 12 12.07 6.37 -25.48
CA ASP A 12 13.24 6.50 -26.35
C ASP A 12 13.50 7.97 -26.76
N ASP A 13 12.44 8.77 -26.91
CA ASP A 13 12.51 10.20 -27.28
C ASP A 13 12.63 11.14 -26.06
N ALA A 14 12.51 10.63 -24.84
CA ALA A 14 12.58 11.43 -23.61
C ALA A 14 14.03 11.74 -23.19
N SER A 15 14.21 12.84 -22.45
CA SER A 15 15.52 13.17 -21.88
C SER A 15 15.87 12.25 -20.71
N GLU A 16 17.15 11.91 -20.57
CA GLU A 16 17.65 11.06 -19.47
C GLU A 16 17.21 11.59 -18.09
N SER A 17 17.23 12.91 -17.89
CA SER A 17 16.80 13.52 -16.62
C SER A 17 15.33 13.24 -16.30
N LEU A 18 14.45 13.30 -17.30
CA LEU A 18 13.03 12.99 -17.13
C LEU A 18 12.83 11.48 -16.88
N LEU A 19 13.62 10.63 -17.55
CA LEU A 19 13.58 9.19 -17.36
C LEU A 19 13.98 8.79 -15.94
N ILE A 20 14.97 9.46 -15.35
CA ILE A 20 15.39 9.26 -13.95
C ILE A 20 14.24 9.63 -13.00
N GLU A 21 13.63 10.80 -13.14
CA GLU A 21 12.50 11.22 -12.29
C GLU A 21 11.30 10.27 -12.41
N LEU A 22 10.99 9.82 -13.63
CA LEU A 22 9.92 8.87 -13.88
C LEU A 22 10.22 7.52 -13.22
N LEU A 23 11.46 7.04 -13.30
CA LEU A 23 11.89 5.80 -12.68
C LEU A 23 11.75 5.87 -11.15
N ASP A 24 12.22 6.97 -10.54
CA ASP A 24 12.09 7.21 -9.10
C ASP A 24 10.61 7.21 -8.67
N PHE A 25 9.76 7.90 -9.43
CA PHE A 25 8.33 7.93 -9.15
C PHE A 25 7.66 6.53 -9.26
N VAL A 26 8.00 5.75 -10.29
CA VAL A 26 7.48 4.39 -10.44
C VAL A 26 7.96 3.47 -9.31
N GLN A 27 9.21 3.60 -8.89
CA GLN A 27 9.74 2.85 -7.75
C GLN A 27 9.01 3.19 -6.45
N PHE A 28 8.77 4.49 -6.21
CA PHE A 28 7.97 4.95 -5.08
C PHE A 28 6.56 4.35 -5.10
N LEU A 29 5.86 4.38 -6.25
CA LEU A 29 4.52 3.82 -6.37
C LEU A 29 4.50 2.31 -6.08
N LYS A 30 5.51 1.57 -6.54
CA LYS A 30 5.61 0.13 -6.26
C LYS A 30 5.84 -0.16 -4.78
N ALA A 31 6.71 0.60 -4.13
CA ALA A 31 6.93 0.48 -2.68
C ALA A 31 5.64 0.76 -1.91
N LYS A 32 4.97 1.88 -2.24
CA LYS A 32 3.68 2.23 -1.62
C LYS A 32 2.61 1.17 -1.85
N GLN A 33 2.50 0.61 -3.05
CA GLN A 33 1.54 -0.46 -3.33
C GLN A 33 1.81 -1.71 -2.47
N ALA A 34 3.08 -2.04 -2.24
CA ALA A 34 3.43 -3.16 -1.37
C ALA A 34 2.99 -2.88 0.07
N ASP A 35 3.26 -1.68 0.60
CA ASP A 35 2.83 -1.26 1.94
C ASP A 35 1.31 -1.24 2.05
N ASP A 36 0.60 -0.62 1.10
CA ASP A 36 -0.88 -0.59 1.07
C ASP A 36 -1.47 -2.01 1.04
N THR A 37 -0.80 -2.97 0.39
CA THR A 37 -1.24 -4.37 0.37
C THR A 37 -1.10 -5.04 1.73
N VAL A 38 -0.02 -4.73 2.46
CA VAL A 38 0.20 -5.21 3.84
C VAL A 38 -0.85 -4.60 4.76
N ASP A 39 -1.03 -3.29 4.74
CA ASP A 39 -2.03 -2.59 5.56
C ASP A 39 -3.45 -3.15 5.35
N LEU A 40 -3.81 -3.41 4.10
CA LEU A 40 -5.11 -3.98 3.76
C LEU A 40 -5.26 -5.41 4.29
N LEU A 41 -4.20 -6.21 4.23
CA LEU A 41 -4.20 -7.57 4.75
C LEU A 41 -4.32 -7.57 6.28
N GLU A 42 -3.59 -6.71 6.98
CA GLU A 42 -3.69 -6.54 8.43
C GLU A 42 -5.09 -6.08 8.85
N ALA A 43 -5.66 -5.09 8.15
CA ALA A 43 -7.03 -4.63 8.42
C ALA A 43 -8.06 -5.76 8.24
N ARG A 44 -7.90 -6.61 7.21
CA ARG A 44 -8.76 -7.80 7.01
C ARG A 44 -8.58 -8.84 8.11
N GLN A 45 -7.36 -9.06 8.57
CA GLN A 45 -7.08 -9.98 9.68
C GLN A 45 -7.70 -9.48 10.99
N ALA A 46 -7.55 -8.20 11.30
CA ALA A 46 -8.18 -7.58 12.47
C ALA A 46 -9.71 -7.71 12.41
N LEU A 47 -10.32 -7.44 11.25
CA LEU A 47 -11.77 -7.61 11.06
C LEU A 47 -12.21 -9.07 11.26
N ALA A 48 -11.42 -10.04 10.77
CA ALA A 48 -11.70 -11.46 10.96
C ALA A 48 -11.59 -11.89 12.43
N SER A 49 -10.57 -11.42 13.15
CA SER A 49 -10.40 -11.69 14.59
C SER A 49 -11.56 -11.11 15.40
N ILE A 50 -12.02 -9.89 15.08
CA ILE A 50 -13.23 -9.31 15.69
C ILE A 50 -14.45 -10.22 15.52
N ALA A 51 -14.62 -10.82 14.33
CA ALA A 51 -15.75 -11.71 14.06
C ALA A 51 -15.67 -13.04 14.84
N THR A 52 -14.46 -13.51 15.18
CA THR A 52 -14.26 -14.78 15.89
C THR A 52 -14.15 -14.63 17.41
N GLU A 53 -13.45 -13.60 17.87
CA GLU A 53 -13.10 -13.38 19.28
C GLU A 53 -14.01 -12.33 19.95
N GLY A 54 -14.74 -11.54 19.15
CA GLY A 54 -15.54 -10.42 19.62
C GLY A 54 -14.68 -9.19 19.93
N THR A 55 -15.29 -8.18 20.54
CA THR A 55 -14.60 -6.98 21.03
C THR A 55 -14.99 -6.69 22.47
N VAL A 56 -14.11 -5.99 23.19
CA VAL A 56 -14.40 -5.43 24.52
C VAL A 56 -14.39 -3.90 24.44
N SER A 57 -15.14 -3.23 25.31
CA SER A 57 -15.13 -1.77 25.36
C SER A 57 -13.81 -1.27 25.95
N TRP A 58 -13.41 -0.05 25.57
CA TRP A 58 -12.19 0.58 26.08
C TRP A 58 -12.22 0.74 27.60
N GLU A 59 -13.38 1.11 28.16
CA GLU A 59 -13.58 1.25 29.61
C GLU A 59 -13.43 -0.08 30.35
N SER A 60 -13.89 -1.18 29.73
CA SER A 60 -13.75 -2.53 30.29
C SER A 60 -12.27 -2.95 30.30
N LEU A 61 -11.55 -2.68 29.21
CA LEU A 61 -10.13 -2.96 29.12
C LEU A 61 -9.31 -2.15 30.13
N GLN A 62 -9.61 -0.86 30.31
CA GLN A 62 -8.95 0.01 31.29
C GLN A 62 -9.12 -0.52 32.72
N ALA A 63 -10.35 -0.90 33.08
CA ALA A 63 -10.64 -1.50 34.38
C ALA A 63 -9.86 -2.80 34.61
N ASP A 64 -9.72 -3.65 33.58
CA ASP A 64 -9.00 -4.93 33.66
C ASP A 64 -7.48 -4.76 33.82
N VAL A 65 -6.88 -3.71 33.23
CA VAL A 65 -5.44 -3.42 33.35
C VAL A 65 -5.09 -2.43 34.47
N GLY A 66 -6.07 -1.98 35.25
CA GLY A 66 -5.89 -1.08 36.39
C GLY A 66 -5.58 0.38 36.01
N LEU A 67 -6.08 0.83 34.86
CA LEU A 67 -6.01 2.22 34.37
C LEU A 67 -7.33 2.97 34.52
#